data_AF-A0A7Y0SNJ6-F1
#
_entry.id   AF-A0A7Y0SNJ6-F1
#
_cell.length_a   1.000
_cell.length_b   1.000
_cell.length_c   1.000
_cell.angle_alpha   90.00
_cell.angle_beta   90.00
_cell.angle_gamma   90.00
#
_symmetry.space_group_name_H-M   'P 1'
#
loop_
_entity.id
_entity.type
_entity.pdbx_description
1 polymer ?
#
loop_
_entity_poly.entity_id
_entity_poly.type
_entity_poly.pdbx_seq_one_letter_code
_entity_poly.pdbx_strand_id
1 'polypeptide(L)'
;MAYYDEDGNEVGKFPAIVCAIRDVEGNLVTLHRTYLTQNGKKAKVGNAKKMMPIPDGLDVNGAAIRLGEPTEGILGVAEGLETALSAYRVTQIPVWSTV
;
A
#
# COMPACT_ATOMS: atom_id res chain seq x y z
N MET A 1 -4.38 7.36 12.84
CA MET A 1 -5.41 7.05 11.83
C MET A 1 -6.45 6.12 12.46
N ALA A 2 -7.74 6.38 12.31
CA ALA A 2 -8.78 5.50 12.82
C ALA A 2 -8.77 4.14 12.11
N TYR A 3 -8.98 3.08 12.88
CA TYR A 3 -9.17 1.71 12.43
C TYR A 3 -10.62 1.33 12.66
N TYR A 4 -11.26 0.85 11.60
CA TYR A 4 -12.59 0.28 11.65
C TYR A 4 -12.48 -1.23 11.46
N ASP A 5 -13.24 -2.02 12.20
CA ASP A 5 -13.35 -3.47 11.97
C ASP A 5 -14.17 -3.78 10.70
N GLU A 6 -14.55 -5.04 10.49
CA GLU A 6 -15.35 -5.45 9.32
C GLU A 6 -16.81 -5.02 9.43
N ASP A 7 -17.31 -4.79 10.66
CA ASP A 7 -18.65 -4.31 10.94
C ASP A 7 -18.76 -2.77 10.87
N GLY A 8 -17.65 -2.08 10.63
CA GLY A 8 -17.58 -0.62 10.52
C GLY A 8 -17.46 0.11 11.86
N ASN A 9 -17.21 -0.60 12.96
CA ASN A 9 -17.03 0.02 14.27
C ASN A 9 -15.59 0.55 14.42
N GLU A 10 -15.42 1.77 14.95
CA GLU A 10 -14.08 2.29 15.28
C GLU A 10 -13.51 1.52 16.49
N VAL A 11 -12.44 0.75 16.27
CA VAL A 11 -11.76 -0.01 17.33
C VAL A 11 -10.67 0.84 18.00
N GLY A 12 -10.13 1.84 17.29
CA GLY A 12 -9.14 2.75 17.84
C GLY A 12 -8.32 3.49 16.81
N LYS A 13 -7.30 4.22 17.27
CA LYS A 13 -6.41 5.03 16.43
C LYS A 13 -4.98 4.55 16.52
N PHE A 14 -4.36 4.35 15.36
CA PHE A 14 -3.00 3.80 15.23
C PHE A 14 -2.14 4.65 14.29
N PRO A 15 -0.82 4.69 14.46
CA PRO A 15 0.10 5.04 13.38
C PRO A 15 -0.14 4.17 12.15
N ALA A 16 0.11 4.70 10.96
CA ALA A 16 -0.07 3.94 9.72
C ALA A 16 0.91 4.40 8.64
N ILE A 17 1.36 3.45 7.82
CA ILE A 17 1.91 3.75 6.51
C ILE A 17 0.72 3.89 5.55
N VAL A 18 0.70 4.96 4.78
CA VAL A 18 -0.33 5.23 3.77
C VAL A 18 0.35 5.29 2.41
N CYS A 19 -0.15 4.51 1.47
CA CYS A 19 0.40 4.41 0.12
C CYS A 19 -0.66 4.71 -0.92
N ALA A 20 -0.29 5.50 -1.92
CA ALA A 20 -1.10 5.72 -3.11
C ALA A 20 -1.02 4.50 -4.03
N ILE A 21 -2.17 3.98 -4.44
CA ILE A 21 -2.30 3.04 -5.55
C ILE A 21 -2.67 3.87 -6.78
N ARG A 22 -1.86 3.74 -7.84
CA ARG A 22 -1.97 4.55 -9.05
C ARG A 22 -2.17 3.69 -10.28
N ASP A 23 -3.07 4.11 -11.16
CA ASP A 23 -3.33 3.46 -12.46
C ASP A 23 -2.13 3.57 -13.41
N VAL A 24 -2.24 3.07 -14.63
CA VAL A 24 -1.16 3.08 -15.64
C VAL A 24 -0.72 4.49 -16.02
N GLU A 25 -1.63 5.47 -16.03
CA GLU A 25 -1.38 6.88 -16.33
C GLU A 25 -0.77 7.63 -15.14
N GLY A 26 -0.76 7.02 -13.94
CA GLY A 26 -0.22 7.60 -12.71
C GLY A 26 -1.27 8.34 -11.87
N ASN A 27 -2.54 8.31 -12.27
CA ASN A 27 -3.63 8.91 -11.50
C ASN A 27 -3.85 8.14 -10.21
N LEU A 28 -4.27 8.83 -9.14
CA LEU A 28 -4.60 8.20 -7.87
C LEU A 28 -5.92 7.43 -8.00
N VAL A 29 -5.89 6.12 -7.73
CA VAL A 29 -7.08 5.26 -7.73
C VAL A 29 -7.65 5.12 -6.32
N THR A 30 -6.81 4.67 -5.39
CA THR A 30 -7.20 4.44 -3.99
C THR A 30 -5.96 4.45 -3.10
N LEU A 31 -6.14 4.20 -1.80
CA LEU A 31 -5.08 4.14 -0.81
C LEU A 31 -4.99 2.76 -0.19
N HIS A 32 -3.76 2.26 -0.02
CA HIS A 32 -3.47 1.14 0.85
C HIS A 32 -2.91 1.64 2.18
N ARG A 33 -3.39 1.09 3.29
CA ARG A 33 -2.98 1.45 4.65
C ARG A 33 -2.42 0.23 5.36
N THR A 34 -1.25 0.39 5.98
CA THR A 34 -0.71 -0.60 6.91
C THR A 34 -0.69 0.02 8.30
N TYR A 35 -1.56 -0.44 9.20
CA TYR A 35 -1.65 0.02 10.57
C TYR A 35 -0.50 -0.55 11.41
N LEU A 36 0.09 0.31 12.23
CA LEU A 36 1.29 0.01 13.01
C LEU A 36 1.09 0.29 14.49
N THR A 37 1.97 -0.29 15.29
CA THR A 37 2.24 0.08 16.67
C THR A 37 3.16 1.31 16.70
N GLN A 38 3.28 1.97 17.85
CA GLN A 38 4.20 3.09 18.03
C GLN A 38 5.67 2.72 17.75
N ASN A 39 6.02 1.44 17.90
CA ASN A 39 7.36 0.91 17.67
C ASN A 39 7.55 0.37 16.23
N GLY A 40 6.64 0.67 15.30
CA GLY A 40 6.78 0.32 13.88
C GLY A 40 6.43 -1.12 13.50
N LYS A 41 6.01 -1.97 14.45
CA LYS A 41 5.45 -3.32 14.13
C LYS A 41 4.01 -3.20 13.62
N LYS A 42 3.50 -4.18 12.87
CA LYS A 42 2.08 -4.27 12.50
C LYS A 42 1.19 -4.19 13.75
N ALA A 43 0.12 -3.40 13.68
CA ALA A 43 -0.87 -3.31 14.73
C ALA A 43 -1.54 -4.68 14.98
N LYS A 44 -1.84 -5.00 16.23
CA LYS A 44 -2.56 -6.23 16.62
C LYS A 44 -4.07 -6.04 16.47
N VAL A 45 -4.52 -5.94 15.23
CA VAL A 45 -5.94 -5.80 14.84
C VAL A 45 -6.31 -6.91 13.87
N GLY A 46 -7.61 -7.12 13.61
CA GLY A 46 -8.09 -8.24 12.78
C GLY A 46 -7.42 -8.31 11.41
N ASN A 47 -7.29 -7.17 10.73
CA ASN A 47 -6.47 -7.05 9.53
C ASN A 47 -5.71 -5.72 9.53
N ALA A 48 -4.37 -5.78 9.66
CA ALA A 48 -3.52 -4.59 9.72
C ALA A 48 -3.25 -3.95 8.34
N LYS A 49 -3.52 -4.65 7.23
CA LYS A 49 -3.35 -4.15 5.86
C LYS A 49 -4.73 -3.95 5.23
N LYS A 50 -5.10 -2.71 4.92
CA LYS A 50 -6.43 -2.39 4.40
C LYS A 50 -6.34 -1.43 3.21
N MET A 51 -6.93 -1.82 2.10
CA MET A 51 -7.25 -0.92 0.99
C MET A 51 -8.47 -0.06 1.37
N MET A 52 -8.53 1.18 0.89
CA MET A 52 -9.75 1.99 0.92
C MET A 52 -10.70 1.52 -0.18
N PRO A 53 -12.03 1.74 -0.03
CA PRO A 53 -12.97 1.53 -1.12
C PRO A 53 -12.52 2.25 -2.39
N ILE A 54 -12.68 1.60 -3.54
CA ILE A 54 -12.38 2.20 -4.84
C ILE A 54 -13.52 3.17 -5.16
N PRO A 55 -13.24 4.46 -5.42
CA PRO A 55 -14.26 5.42 -5.84
C PRO A 55 -14.97 5.01 -7.13
N ASP A 56 -16.22 5.43 -7.28
CA ASP A 56 -17.01 5.15 -8.49
C ASP A 56 -16.29 5.62 -9.76
N GLY A 57 -16.30 4.76 -10.78
CA GLY A 57 -15.68 5.02 -12.08
C GLY A 57 -14.17 4.80 -12.15
N LEU A 58 -13.53 4.36 -11.06
CA LEU A 58 -12.11 3.96 -11.06
C LEU A 58 -11.95 2.43 -10.98
N ASP A 59 -10.82 1.92 -11.45
CA ASP A 59 -10.45 0.50 -11.40
C ASP A 59 -9.02 0.36 -10.86
N VAL A 60 -8.78 -0.68 -10.06
CA VAL A 60 -7.48 -1.04 -9.52
C VAL A 60 -6.71 -2.03 -10.42
N ASN A 61 -7.36 -2.62 -11.43
CA ASN A 61 -6.69 -3.49 -12.38
C ASN A 61 -5.58 -2.74 -13.14
N GLY A 62 -4.36 -3.27 -13.05
CA GLY A 62 -3.17 -2.62 -13.61
C GLY A 62 -2.63 -1.45 -12.79
N ALA A 63 -3.27 -1.12 -11.67
CA ALA A 63 -2.76 -0.13 -10.72
C ALA A 63 -1.74 -0.75 -9.76
N ALA A 64 -0.85 0.09 -9.21
CA ALA A 64 0.16 -0.35 -8.27
C ALA A 64 0.58 0.76 -7.30
N ILE A 65 1.15 0.38 -6.16
CA ILE A 65 1.97 1.29 -5.37
C ILE A 65 3.34 1.36 -6.01
N ARG A 66 3.73 2.55 -6.50
CA ARG A 66 4.99 2.77 -7.20
C ARG A 66 6.04 3.36 -6.24
N LEU A 67 7.09 2.61 -5.91
CA LEU A 67 8.19 3.09 -5.05
C LEU A 67 9.26 3.91 -5.78
N GLY A 68 9.10 4.06 -7.10
CA GLY A 68 9.99 4.81 -7.98
C GLY A 68 9.62 4.56 -9.44
N GLU A 69 10.21 5.32 -10.34
CA GLU A 69 10.05 5.12 -11.79
C GLU A 69 11.07 4.10 -12.32
N PRO A 70 10.71 3.25 -13.30
CA PRO A 70 11.64 2.31 -13.92
C PRO A 70 12.93 3.00 -14.35
N THR A 71 14.07 2.37 -14.07
CA THR A 71 15.40 2.91 -14.40
C THR A 71 16.08 1.96 -15.38
N GLU A 72 16.59 2.49 -16.49
CA GLU A 72 17.23 1.69 -17.55
C GLU A 72 16.36 0.54 -18.10
N GLY A 73 15.03 0.73 -18.09
CA GLY A 73 14.07 -0.29 -18.53
C GLY A 73 13.87 -1.45 -17.55
N ILE A 74 14.43 -1.35 -16.34
CA ILE A 74 14.29 -2.37 -15.29
C ILE A 74 13.27 -1.91 -14.26
N LEU A 75 12.33 -2.80 -13.95
CA LEU A 75 11.32 -2.64 -12.92
C LEU A 75 11.16 -3.95 -12.15
N GLY A 76 11.24 -3.88 -10.82
CA GLY A 76 10.84 -4.99 -9.95
C GLY A 76 9.34 -4.99 -9.69
N VAL A 77 8.77 -6.16 -9.46
CA VAL A 77 7.37 -6.31 -9.06
C VAL A 77 7.30 -7.18 -7.81
N ALA A 78 6.47 -6.80 -6.85
CA ALA A 78 6.19 -7.62 -5.67
C ALA A 78 4.69 -7.59 -5.34
N GLU A 79 4.20 -8.65 -4.69
CA GLU A 79 2.81 -8.72 -4.24
C GLU A 79 2.48 -7.62 -3.22
N GLY A 80 3.39 -7.36 -2.28
CA GLY A 80 3.15 -6.52 -1.10
C GLY A 80 4.12 -5.36 -0.94
N LEU A 81 3.67 -4.25 -0.34
CA LEU A 81 4.49 -3.07 -0.05
C LEU A 81 5.79 -3.40 0.72
N GLU A 82 5.70 -4.23 1.76
CA GLU A 82 6.85 -4.58 2.60
C GLU A 82 7.91 -5.36 1.82
N THR A 83 7.47 -6.29 0.97
CA THR A 83 8.34 -7.05 0.07
C THR A 83 8.96 -6.12 -0.97
N ALA A 84 8.16 -5.23 -1.56
CA ALA A 84 8.63 -4.24 -2.52
C ALA A 84 9.70 -3.33 -1.92
N LEU A 85 9.45 -2.79 -0.72
CA LEU A 85 10.40 -1.96 0.01
C LEU A 85 11.69 -2.74 0.34
N SER A 86 11.57 -4.00 0.78
CA SER A 86 12.74 -4.82 1.09
C SER A 86 13.61 -5.07 -0.14
N ALA A 87 12.99 -5.44 -1.27
CA ALA A 87 13.68 -5.65 -2.53
C ALA A 87 14.30 -4.35 -3.06
N TYR A 88 13.56 -3.24 -3.02
CA TYR A 88 14.06 -1.91 -3.40
C TYR A 88 15.29 -1.54 -2.56
N ARG A 89 15.24 -1.74 -1.24
CA ARG A 89 16.34 -1.40 -0.33
C ARG A 89 17.62 -2.20 -0.58
N VAL A 90 17.51 -3.47 -0.96
CA VAL A 90 18.69 -4.32 -1.22
C VAL A 90 19.25 -4.11 -2.63
N THR A 91 18.37 -4.01 -3.63
CA THR A 91 18.78 -4.01 -5.05
C THR A 91 18.98 -2.61 -5.61
N GLN A 92 18.39 -1.59 -4.98
CA GLN A 92 18.26 -0.23 -5.51
C GLN A 92 17.50 -0.14 -6.85
N ILE A 93 16.85 -1.23 -7.29
CA ILE A 93 16.00 -1.27 -8.48
C ILE A 93 14.59 -0.86 -8.05
N PRO A 94 13.96 0.15 -8.70
CA PRO A 94 12.56 0.54 -8.45
C PRO A 94 11.61 -0.67 -8.43
N VAL A 95 10.77 -0.77 -7.40
CA VAL A 95 9.82 -1.89 -7.26
C VAL A 95 8.39 -1.38 -7.13
N TRP A 96 7.48 -1.96 -7.91
CA TRP A 96 6.05 -1.70 -7.80
C TRP A 96 5.35 -2.83 -7.03
N SER A 97 4.42 -2.46 -6.16
CA SER A 97 3.65 -3.37 -5.32
C SER A 97 2.23 -3.52 -5.88
N THR A 98 1.80 -4.76 -6.15
CA THR A 98 0.53 -5.10 -6.83
C THR A 98 -0.63 -5.41 -5.88
N VAL A 99 -0.60 -4.81 -4.68
CA VAL A 99 -1.56 -5.03 -3.58
C VAL A 99 -2.98 -4.62 -3.91
#